data_AF-A0A0C9X646-F1
#
_entry.id   AF-A0A0C9X646-F1
#
_cell.length_a   1.000
_cell.length_b   1.000
_cell.length_c   1.000
_cell.angle_alpha   90.00
_cell.angle_beta   90.00
_cell.angle_gamma   90.00
#
_symmetry.space_group_name_H-M   'P 1'
#
loop_
_entity.id
_entity.type
_entity.pdbx_description
1 polymer ?
#
loop_
_entity_poly.entity_id
_entity_poly.type
_entity_poly.pdbx_seq_one_letter_code
_entity_poly.pdbx_strand_id
1 'polypeptide(L)'
;SSSHPFPSGSGKSSPTAVCLICAQRGHTVFFHLKSTTPAKFVDGKIAWAKCSPGFGLVTPDNQALCINWNVRGADAASQCVSLHKDDRLHLCSFCGSKGHHALSWTCHTKT
;
A
#
# COMPACT_ATOMS: atom_id res chain seq x y z
N SER A 1 26.49 -29.06 19.05
CA SER A 1 26.80 -27.67 18.72
C SER A 1 25.53 -26.92 18.36
N SER A 2 25.41 -25.72 18.91
CA SER A 2 24.19 -24.94 19.11
C SER A 2 23.51 -24.40 17.86
N SER A 3 22.17 -24.31 18.00
CA SER A 3 21.10 -23.59 17.33
C SER A 3 21.44 -22.34 16.48
N HIS A 4 20.81 -22.25 15.30
CA HIS A 4 20.24 -20.99 14.78
C HIS A 4 18.98 -21.26 13.95
N PRO A 5 17.77 -21.05 14.48
CA PRO A 5 16.61 -20.82 13.63
C PRO A 5 16.66 -19.38 13.11
N PHE A 6 16.64 -19.20 11.79
CA PHE A 6 16.45 -17.91 11.15
C PHE A 6 15.14 -17.28 11.66
N PRO A 7 15.12 -16.03 12.14
CA PRO A 7 13.87 -15.40 12.52
C PRO A 7 13.05 -15.11 11.25
N SER A 8 11.94 -15.82 11.13
CA SER A 8 10.84 -15.50 10.22
C SER A 8 10.51 -14.01 10.32
N GLY A 9 10.65 -13.31 9.19
CA GLY A 9 10.41 -11.88 9.05
C GLY A 9 9.00 -11.51 9.50
N SER A 10 8.88 -11.12 10.77
CA SER A 10 7.67 -10.54 11.32
C SER A 10 7.57 -9.14 10.73
N GLY A 11 6.63 -8.93 9.81
CA GLY A 11 6.28 -7.61 9.32
C GLY A 11 5.84 -6.74 10.50
N LYS A 12 6.78 -5.98 11.06
CA LYS A 12 6.55 -5.12 12.23
C LYS A 12 5.56 -4.03 11.84
N SER A 13 4.30 -4.18 12.25
CA SER A 13 3.34 -3.08 12.29
C SER A 13 3.92 -1.95 13.13
N SER A 14 4.47 -0.93 12.48
CA SER A 14 4.91 0.27 13.15
C SER A 14 3.66 1.08 13.52
N PRO A 15 3.50 1.55 14.77
CA PRO A 15 2.34 2.34 15.17
C PRO A 15 2.20 3.66 14.39
N THR A 16 3.26 4.06 13.68
CA THR A 16 3.31 5.25 12.82
C THR A 16 2.96 4.96 11.35
N ALA A 17 2.95 3.69 10.91
CA ALA A 17 2.72 3.36 9.51
C ALA A 17 1.25 3.58 9.14
N VAL A 18 1.02 4.38 8.10
CA VAL A 18 -0.31 4.62 7.51
C VAL A 18 -0.63 3.50 6.53
N CYS A 19 -1.78 2.86 6.70
CA CYS A 19 -2.29 1.85 5.80
C CYS A 19 -2.60 2.48 4.43
N LEU A 20 -1.99 1.94 3.38
CA LEU A 20 -2.17 2.41 2.00
C LEU A 20 -3.54 2.06 1.39
N ILE A 21 -4.45 1.45 2.15
CA ILE A 21 -5.82 1.18 1.70
C ILE A 21 -6.81 2.13 2.38
N CYS A 22 -6.85 2.15 3.71
CA CYS A 22 -7.86 2.90 4.47
C CYS A 22 -7.34 4.19 5.12
N ALA A 23 -6.07 4.56 4.89
CA ALA A 23 -5.42 5.75 5.45
C ALA A 23 -5.36 5.79 7.00
N GLN A 24 -5.64 4.68 7.69
CA GLN A 24 -5.53 4.56 9.15
C GLN A 24 -4.15 4.05 9.56
N ARG A 25 -3.70 4.40 10.77
CA ARG A 25 -2.44 3.92 11.34
C ARG A 25 -2.65 2.65 12.16
N GLY A 26 -1.56 1.91 12.35
CA GLY A 26 -1.53 0.76 13.26
C GLY A 26 -1.62 -0.61 12.59
N HIS A 27 -1.85 -0.66 11.28
CA HIS A 27 -1.88 -1.91 10.51
C HIS A 27 -1.35 -1.73 9.08
N THR A 28 -0.94 -2.84 8.47
CA THR A 28 -0.51 -2.90 7.07
C THR A 28 -1.69 -3.23 6.15
N VAL A 29 -1.48 -3.18 4.84
CA VAL A 29 -2.51 -3.54 3.84
C VAL A 29 -3.06 -4.97 4.02
N PHE A 30 -2.25 -5.88 4.56
CA PHE A 30 -2.61 -7.29 4.75
C PHE A 30 -3.70 -7.52 5.79
N PHE A 31 -3.98 -6.53 6.65
CA PHE A 31 -5.13 -6.60 7.55
C PHE A 31 -6.45 -6.74 6.77
N HIS A 32 -6.51 -6.19 5.56
CA HIS A 32 -7.69 -6.25 4.69
C HIS A 32 -7.76 -7.52 3.84
N LEU A 33 -6.81 -8.45 3.97
CA LEU A 33 -6.76 -9.66 3.15
C LEU A 33 -7.94 -10.61 3.39
N LYS A 34 -8.43 -10.68 4.63
CA LYS A 34 -9.55 -11.54 5.04
C LYS A 34 -10.90 -10.81 5.07
N SER A 35 -10.91 -9.52 4.72
CA SER A 35 -12.14 -8.74 4.74
C SER A 35 -12.96 -9.02 3.48
N THR A 36 -14.21 -9.43 3.66
CA THR A 36 -15.21 -9.52 2.58
C THR A 36 -15.83 -8.17 2.25
N THR A 37 -15.59 -7.16 3.09
CA THR A 37 -16.10 -5.80 2.89
C THR A 37 -15.00 -4.88 2.34
N PRO A 38 -15.34 -3.97 1.40
CA PRO A 38 -14.40 -2.95 0.95
C PRO A 38 -13.94 -2.11 2.15
N ALA A 39 -12.64 -1.87 2.23
CA ALA A 39 -12.08 -0.97 3.22
C ALA A 39 -12.68 0.43 3.04
N LYS A 40 -12.80 1.17 4.14
CA LYS A 40 -13.33 2.53 4.15
C LYS A 40 -12.34 3.48 4.78
N PHE A 41 -12.31 4.70 4.27
CA PHE A 41 -11.62 5.81 4.88
C PHE A 41 -12.38 6.33 6.11
N VAL A 42 -11.71 7.17 6.91
CA VAL A 42 -12.31 7.81 8.10
C VAL A 42 -13.51 8.69 7.74
N ASP A 43 -13.54 9.27 6.54
CA ASP A 43 -14.68 10.04 6.02
C ASP A 43 -15.82 9.17 5.45
N GLY A 44 -15.72 7.84 5.60
CA GLY A 44 -16.75 6.89 5.18
C GLY A 44 -16.72 6.50 3.71
N LYS A 45 -15.88 7.14 2.88
CA LYS A 45 -15.70 6.78 1.48
C LYS A 45 -15.06 5.40 1.33
N ILE A 46 -15.46 4.67 0.31
CA ILE A 46 -14.88 3.37 -0.02
C ILE A 46 -13.45 3.58 -0.56
N ALA A 47 -12.51 2.79 -0.04
CA ALA A 47 -11.15 2.76 -0.55
C ALA A 47 -11.11 2.30 -2.01
N TRP A 48 -10.36 3.03 -2.84
CA TRP A 48 -10.22 2.68 -4.24
C TRP A 48 -9.37 1.41 -4.43
N ALA A 49 -8.19 1.34 -3.80
CA ALA A 49 -7.38 0.14 -3.83
C ALA A 49 -7.92 -0.94 -2.89
N LYS A 50 -7.58 -2.19 -3.18
CA LYS A 50 -7.94 -3.36 -2.36
C LYS A 50 -6.72 -4.23 -2.06
N CYS A 51 -6.88 -5.17 -1.13
CA CYS A 51 -5.87 -6.16 -0.82
C CYS A 51 -6.12 -7.47 -1.60
N SER A 52 -5.08 -8.08 -2.17
CA SER A 52 -5.12 -9.38 -2.84
C SER A 52 -4.08 -10.34 -2.22
N PRO A 53 -4.39 -11.64 -2.07
CA PRO A 53 -3.48 -12.62 -1.46
C PRO A 53 -2.11 -12.73 -2.13
N GLY A 54 -2.05 -12.61 -3.46
CA GLY A 54 -0.81 -12.78 -4.20
C GLY A 54 0.04 -11.52 -4.30
N PHE A 55 -0.60 -10.34 -4.35
CA PHE A 55 0.07 -9.09 -4.72
C PHE A 55 0.11 -8.05 -3.60
N GLY A 56 -0.64 -8.27 -2.51
CA GLY A 56 -0.82 -7.30 -1.44
C GLY A 56 -1.71 -6.16 -1.92
N LEU A 57 -1.13 -5.05 -2.33
CA LEU A 57 -1.86 -3.85 -2.74
C LEU A 57 -2.17 -3.87 -4.24
N VAL A 58 -3.45 -3.81 -4.61
CA VAL A 58 -3.90 -3.85 -6.02
C VAL A 58 -4.98 -2.82 -6.33
N THR A 59 -5.15 -2.53 -7.61
CA THR A 59 -6.27 -1.77 -8.17
C THR A 59 -7.59 -2.55 -8.10
N PRO A 60 -8.76 -1.92 -8.33
CA PRO A 60 -10.05 -2.62 -8.43
C PRO A 60 -10.05 -3.78 -9.45
N ASP A 61 -9.32 -3.63 -10.55
CA ASP A 61 -9.14 -4.59 -11.63
C ASP A 61 -7.99 -5.59 -11.39
N ASN A 62 -7.46 -5.67 -10.17
CA ASN A 62 -6.42 -6.61 -9.72
C ASN A 62 -5.01 -6.39 -10.30
N GLN A 63 -4.68 -5.19 -10.77
CA GLN A 63 -3.31 -4.85 -11.15
C GLN A 63 -2.49 -4.47 -9.92
N ALA A 64 -1.24 -4.95 -9.84
CA ALA A 64 -0.38 -4.70 -8.69
C ALA A 64 0.05 -3.23 -8.60
N LEU A 65 -0.11 -2.63 -7.42
CA LEU A 65 0.38 -1.30 -7.12
C LEU A 65 1.78 -1.35 -6.50
N CYS A 66 2.59 -0.35 -6.79
CA CYS A 66 3.88 -0.19 -6.14
C CYS A 66 3.71 0.44 -4.75
N ILE A 67 4.09 -0.29 -3.71
CA ILE A 67 4.07 0.19 -2.32
C ILE A 67 5.11 1.30 -2.13
N ASN A 68 6.32 1.14 -2.65
CA ASN A 68 7.41 2.09 -2.45
C ASN A 68 7.06 3.46 -3.04
N TRP A 69 6.52 3.47 -4.26
CA TRP A 69 5.98 4.69 -4.86
C TRP A 69 4.83 5.28 -4.05
N ASN A 70 3.89 4.47 -3.53
CA ASN A 70 2.79 4.99 -2.71
C ASN A 70 3.23 5.60 -1.37
N VAL A 71 4.43 5.27 -0.89
CA VAL A 71 5.03 5.82 0.34
C VAL A 71 5.94 7.02 0.08
N ARG A 72 6.76 6.98 -0.98
CA ARG A 72 7.85 7.94 -1.22
C ARG A 72 7.72 8.74 -2.52
N GLY A 73 6.78 8.41 -3.38
CA GLY A 73 6.58 9.07 -4.68
C GLY A 73 7.79 8.93 -5.61
N ALA A 74 8.13 10.04 -6.28
CA ALA A 74 9.20 10.09 -7.26
C ALA A 74 10.58 9.73 -6.68
N ASP A 75 10.81 9.92 -5.37
CA ASP A 75 12.06 9.54 -4.70
C ASP A 75 12.30 8.02 -4.66
N ALA A 76 11.27 7.23 -4.94
CA ALA A 76 11.37 5.78 -5.11
C ALA A 76 11.58 5.35 -6.57
N ALA A 77 11.47 6.24 -7.56
CA ALA A 77 11.45 5.87 -8.98
C ALA A 77 12.70 5.08 -9.41
N SER A 78 13.89 5.50 -8.96
CA SER A 78 15.14 4.79 -9.24
C SER A 78 15.15 3.37 -8.65
N GLN A 79 14.53 3.17 -7.49
CA GLN A 79 14.41 1.85 -6.86
C GLN A 79 13.32 1.01 -7.52
N CYS A 80 12.22 1.60 -7.99
CA CYS A 80 11.13 0.89 -8.66
C CYS A 80 11.63 0.17 -9.92
N VAL A 81 12.48 0.83 -10.71
CA VAL A 81 13.10 0.23 -11.90
C VAL A 81 13.91 -1.02 -11.52
N SER A 82 14.73 -0.95 -10.48
CA SER A 82 15.53 -2.09 -10.03
C SER A 82 14.73 -3.18 -9.30
N LEU A 83 13.69 -2.81 -8.55
CA LEU A 83 12.93 -3.73 -7.70
C LEU A 83 11.86 -4.52 -8.46
N HIS A 84 11.21 -3.90 -9.44
CA HIS A 84 10.09 -4.53 -10.15
C HIS A 84 10.03 -4.19 -11.63
N LYS A 85 11.03 -3.52 -12.22
CA LYS A 85 11.13 -3.26 -13.67
C LYS A 85 9.84 -2.69 -14.28
N ASP A 86 9.12 -1.83 -13.54
CA ASP A 86 7.83 -1.24 -13.94
C ASP A 86 6.63 -2.23 -14.05
N ASP A 87 6.75 -3.46 -13.54
CA ASP A 87 5.63 -4.44 -13.50
C ASP A 87 4.51 -4.06 -12.51
N ARG A 88 4.71 -2.99 -11.73
CA ARG A 88 3.76 -2.48 -10.74
C ARG A 88 3.41 -1.04 -11.07
N LEU A 89 2.13 -0.74 -10.99
CA LEU A 89 1.63 0.58 -11.34
C LEU A 89 1.96 1.62 -10.27
N HIS A 90 2.39 2.78 -10.76
CA HIS A 90 2.57 4.01 -9.99
C HIS A 90 1.25 4.81 -9.97
N LEU A 91 0.23 4.25 -9.30
CA LEU A 91 -1.07 4.89 -9.07
C LEU A 91 -1.31 5.08 -7.58
N CYS A 92 -1.91 6.23 -7.23
CA CYS A 92 -2.32 6.55 -5.88
C CYS A 92 -3.29 5.50 -5.38
N SER A 93 -2.96 4.77 -4.33
CA SER A 93 -3.85 3.73 -3.80
C SER A 93 -5.11 4.31 -3.17
N PHE A 94 -5.13 5.60 -2.82
CA PHE A 94 -6.32 6.24 -2.25
C PHE A 94 -7.36 6.67 -3.29
N CYS A 95 -6.94 7.04 -4.50
CA CYS A 95 -7.86 7.60 -5.51
C CYS A 95 -7.63 7.14 -6.97
N GLY A 96 -6.59 6.37 -7.24
CA GLY A 96 -6.23 5.89 -8.59
C GLY A 96 -5.49 6.89 -9.47
N SER A 97 -5.14 8.08 -8.98
CA SER A 97 -4.42 9.09 -9.78
C SER A 97 -2.96 8.70 -10.08
N LYS A 98 -2.48 9.07 -11.27
CA LYS A 98 -1.04 9.04 -11.64
C LYS A 98 -0.26 10.26 -11.15
N GLY A 99 -0.94 11.34 -10.75
CA GLY A 99 -0.32 12.64 -10.47
C GLY A 99 0.34 12.77 -9.11
N HIS A 100 0.00 11.90 -8.15
CA HIS A 100 0.53 11.96 -6.79
C HIS A 100 0.48 10.57 -6.13
N HIS A 101 1.30 10.34 -5.11
CA HIS A 101 1.31 9.08 -4.37
C HIS A 101 0.41 9.13 -3.14
N ALA A 102 -0.03 7.99 -2.59
CA ALA A 102 -0.98 7.96 -1.47
C ALA A 102 -0.57 8.85 -0.27
N LEU A 103 0.68 8.72 0.20
CA LEU A 103 1.15 9.48 1.37
C LEU A 103 1.51 10.95 1.09
N SER A 104 1.31 11.44 -0.14
CA SER A 104 1.32 12.89 -0.43
C SER A 104 0.05 13.60 0.04
N TRP A 105 -1.02 12.83 0.32
CA TRP A 105 -2.33 13.32 0.74
C TRP A 105 -3.03 14.31 -0.20
N THR A 106 -2.52 14.51 -1.43
CA THR A 106 -3.09 15.46 -2.40
C THR A 106 -4.54 15.13 -2.79
N CYS A 107 -4.95 13.86 -2.75
CA CYS A 107 -6.35 13.48 -3.00
C CYS A 107 -7.30 13.74 -1.83
N HIS A 108 -6.77 14.01 -0.64
CA HIS A 108 -7.56 14.31 0.57
C HIS A 108 -7.61 15.80 0.90
N THR A 109 -6.77 16.63 0.27
CA THR A 109 -6.94 18.08 0.31
C THR A 109 -8.18 18.43 -0.52
N LYS A 110 -9.32 18.63 0.15
CA LYS A 110 -10.48 19.29 -0.45
C LYS A 110 -9.99 20.60 -1.08
N THR A 111 -10.23 20.77 -2.38
CA THR A 111 -10.49 22.11 -2.91
C THR A 111 -11.94 22.46 -2.62
#